data_AF-A0A0R2G0Y4-F1
#
_entry.id   AF-A0A0R2G0Y4-F1
#
_cell.length_a   1.000
_cell.length_b   1.000
_cell.length_c   1.000
_cell.angle_alpha   90.00
_cell.angle_beta   90.00
_cell.angle_gamma   90.00
#
_symmetry.space_group_name_H-M   'P 1'
#
loop_
_entity.id
_entity.type
_entity.pdbx_description
1 polymer ?
#
loop_
_entity_poly.entity_id
_entity_poly.type
_entity_poly.pdbx_seq_one_letter_code
_entity_poly.pdbx_strand_id
1 'polypeptide(L)'
;MALIDEFKARMHIFHSVEDTNLQRIIDSSTAAISRMTGIESDTDNLEFQELVLERSRYVYNDQVEFFEQNFQSQILGLSASTLTDDGSSESGDTDVGSWL
;
A
#
# COMPACT_ATOMS: atom_id res chain seq x y z
N MET A 1 7.70 -13.14 1.72
CA MET A 1 7.69 -13.29 3.20
C MET A 1 6.38 -12.68 3.68
N ALA A 2 5.72 -13.23 4.71
CA ALA A 2 4.43 -12.65 5.14
C ALA A 2 4.65 -11.31 5.85
N LEU A 3 3.73 -10.35 5.69
CA LEU A 3 3.83 -9.03 6.35
C LEU A 3 3.99 -9.13 7.86
N ILE A 4 3.35 -10.13 8.50
CA ILE A 4 3.47 -10.35 9.93
C ILE A 4 4.89 -10.77 10.35
N ASP A 5 5.57 -11.60 9.57
CA ASP A 5 6.94 -12.04 9.87
C ASP A 5 7.91 -10.86 9.76
N GLU A 6 7.72 -10.03 8.74
CA GLU A 6 8.52 -8.83 8.53
C GLU A 6 8.27 -7.78 9.63
N PHE A 7 7.01 -7.57 9.99
CA PHE A 7 6.65 -6.66 11.07
C PHE A 7 7.25 -7.10 12.41
N LYS A 8 7.15 -8.39 12.74
CA LYS A 8 7.76 -8.97 13.94
C LYS A 8 9.28 -8.81 13.96
N ALA A 9 9.94 -9.01 12.82
CA ALA A 9 11.38 -8.79 12.70
C ALA A 9 11.75 -7.32 12.97
N ARG A 10 11.02 -6.35 12.39
CA ARG A 10 11.23 -4.91 12.60
C ARG A 10 11.02 -4.49 14.06
N MET A 11 10.07 -5.12 14.76
CA MET A 11 9.72 -4.81 16.15
C MET A 11 10.48 -5.64 17.19
N HIS A 12 11.41 -6.50 16.74
CA HIS A 12 12.14 -7.43 17.61
C HIS A 12 11.21 -8.33 18.46
N ILE A 13 10.09 -8.77 17.88
CA ILE A 13 9.10 -9.65 18.53
C ILE A 13 9.35 -11.10 18.07
N PHE A 14 9.78 -11.95 19.00
CA PHE A 14 10.14 -13.35 18.71
C PHE A 14 9.15 -14.39 19.25
N HIS A 15 8.05 -13.95 19.87
CA HIS A 15 7.01 -14.84 20.41
C HIS A 15 5.67 -14.67 19.67
N SER A 16 4.71 -15.53 19.96
CA SER A 16 3.38 -15.54 19.32
C SER A 16 2.23 -14.97 20.16
N VAL A 17 2.50 -14.57 21.41
CA VAL A 17 1.47 -14.10 22.37
C VAL A 17 0.65 -12.92 21.80
N GLU A 18 1.28 -12.10 20.97
CA GLU A 18 0.70 -10.88 20.44
C GLU A 18 0.21 -11.02 19.00
N ASP A 19 0.37 -12.18 18.36
CA ASP A 19 0.14 -12.37 16.91
C ASP A 19 -1.26 -11.94 16.48
N THR A 20 -2.29 -12.23 17.29
CA THR A 20 -3.66 -11.79 17.04
C THR A 20 -3.78 -10.26 17.01
N ASN A 21 -3.08 -9.56 17.91
CA ASN A 21 -3.08 -8.10 17.94
C ASN A 21 -2.29 -7.53 16.75
N LEU A 22 -1.10 -8.09 16.48
CA LEU A 22 -0.27 -7.69 15.35
C LEU A 22 -1.00 -7.84 14.02
N GLN A 23 -1.72 -8.97 13.83
CA GLN A 23 -2.52 -9.18 12.63
C GLN A 23 -3.62 -8.12 12.50
N ARG A 24 -4.33 -7.78 13.58
CA ARG A 24 -5.35 -6.70 13.55
C ARG A 24 -4.76 -5.35 13.19
N ILE A 25 -3.56 -5.03 13.69
CA ILE A 25 -2.85 -3.81 13.34
C ILE A 25 -2.53 -3.79 11.84
N ILE A 26 -1.95 -4.88 11.32
CA ILE A 26 -1.61 -5.04 9.90
C ILE A 26 -2.87 -4.91 9.03
N ASP A 27 -3.94 -5.65 9.34
CA ASP A 27 -5.19 -5.60 8.57
C ASP A 27 -5.79 -4.19 8.53
N SER A 28 -5.78 -3.50 9.68
CA SER A 28 -6.26 -2.11 9.76
C SER A 28 -5.41 -1.14 8.94
N SER A 29 -4.09 -1.39 8.88
CA SER A 29 -3.14 -0.61 8.09
C SER A 29 -3.29 -0.88 6.61
N THR A 30 -3.40 -2.14 6.20
CA THR A 30 -3.70 -2.54 4.81
C THR A 30 -4.96 -1.86 4.30
N ALA A 31 -6.05 -1.92 5.07
CA ALA A 31 -7.30 -1.28 4.69
C ALA A 31 -7.17 0.26 4.61
N ALA A 32 -6.35 0.87 5.47
CA ALA A 32 -6.10 2.31 5.42
C ALA A 32 -5.27 2.70 4.20
N ILE A 33 -4.15 2.02 3.93
CA ILE A 33 -3.30 2.31 2.78
C ILE A 33 -4.09 2.13 1.49
N SER A 34 -4.85 1.05 1.35
CA SER A 34 -5.73 0.83 0.19
C SER A 34 -6.70 1.98 -0.05
N ARG A 35 -7.35 2.50 0.99
CA ARG A 35 -8.23 3.69 0.87
C ARG A 35 -7.48 4.95 0.47
N MET A 36 -6.24 5.14 0.94
CA MET A 36 -5.46 6.35 0.68
C MET A 36 -4.84 6.37 -0.72
N THR A 37 -4.49 5.20 -1.26
CA THR A 37 -3.77 5.08 -2.53
C THR A 37 -4.66 4.62 -3.69
N GLY A 38 -5.83 4.06 -3.40
CA GLY A 38 -6.70 3.43 -4.39
C GLY A 38 -6.18 2.09 -4.92
N ILE A 39 -5.12 1.54 -4.32
CA ILE A 39 -4.57 0.24 -4.70
C ILE A 39 -5.27 -0.87 -3.91
N GLU A 40 -5.59 -1.97 -4.58
CA GLU A 40 -6.21 -3.14 -3.97
C GLU A 40 -5.34 -3.75 -2.87
N SER A 41 -5.99 -4.23 -1.81
CA SER A 41 -5.30 -4.72 -0.60
C SER A 41 -4.47 -5.99 -0.80
N ASP A 42 -4.72 -6.74 -1.87
CA ASP A 42 -4.03 -7.97 -2.25
C ASP A 42 -2.88 -7.73 -3.24
N THR A 43 -2.49 -6.47 -3.46
CA THR A 43 -1.39 -6.09 -4.34
C THR A 43 -0.03 -6.64 -3.89
N ASP A 44 0.81 -6.99 -4.88
CA ASP A 44 2.23 -7.29 -4.71
C ASP A 44 3.13 -6.03 -4.78
N ASN A 45 2.54 -4.83 -4.83
CA ASN A 45 3.30 -3.58 -4.87
C ASN A 45 4.13 -3.39 -3.59
N LEU A 46 5.46 -3.36 -3.75
CA LEU A 46 6.39 -3.27 -2.62
C LEU A 46 6.28 -1.94 -1.84
N GLU A 47 5.97 -0.83 -2.51
CA GLU A 47 5.79 0.47 -1.84
C GLU A 47 4.49 0.50 -1.02
N PHE A 48 3.43 -0.15 -1.53
CA PHE A 48 2.21 -0.37 -0.77
C PHE A 48 2.49 -1.18 0.49
N GLN A 49 3.18 -2.32 0.36
CA GLN A 49 3.52 -3.19 1.48
C GLN A 49 4.41 -2.47 2.51
N GLU A 50 5.35 -1.65 2.05
CA GLU A 50 6.17 -0.80 2.93
C GLU A 50 5.30 0.18 3.73
N LEU A 51 4.37 0.90 3.08
CA LEU A 51 3.47 1.82 3.79
C LEU A 51 2.58 1.10 4.81
N VAL A 52 2.16 -0.14 4.54
CA VAL A 52 1.41 -0.96 5.50
C VAL A 52 2.25 -1.27 6.74
N LEU A 53 3.51 -1.67 6.56
CA LEU A 53 4.44 -1.96 7.66
C LEU A 53 4.75 -0.70 8.47
N GLU A 54 4.99 0.43 7.79
CA GLU A 54 5.26 1.71 8.44
C GLU A 54 4.06 2.21 9.24
N ARG A 55 2.84 2.19 8.68
CA ARG A 55 1.63 2.56 9.42
C ARG A 55 1.39 1.64 10.61
N SER A 56 1.64 0.34 10.44
CA SER A 56 1.53 -0.64 11.52
C SER A 56 2.49 -0.33 12.66
N ARG A 57 3.71 0.15 12.37
CA ARG A 57 4.67 0.57 13.39
C ARG A 57 4.14 1.78 14.17
N TYR A 58 3.53 2.73 13.49
CA TYR A 58 2.96 3.91 14.14
C TYR A 58 1.77 3.53 15.03
N VAL A 59 0.88 2.63 14.59
CA VAL A 59 -0.22 2.13 15.42
C VAL A 59 0.31 1.37 16.65
N TYR A 60 1.27 0.47 16.46
CA TYR A 60 1.87 -0.30 17.55
C TYR A 60 2.55 0.59 18.60
N ASN A 61 3.19 1.67 18.16
CA ASN A 61 3.88 2.63 19.03
C ASN A 61 3.00 3.81 19.49
N ASP A 62 1.68 3.71 19.34
CA ASP A 62 0.69 4.73 19.74
C ASP A 62 1.00 6.14 19.19
N GLN A 63 1.32 6.18 17.89
CA GLN A 63 1.76 7.38 17.17
C GLN A 63 1.05 7.56 15.82
N VAL A 64 -0.04 6.84 15.56
CA VAL A 64 -0.72 6.79 14.25
C VAL A 64 -1.10 8.16 13.69
N GLU A 65 -1.36 9.14 14.53
CA GLU A 65 -1.67 10.51 14.17
C GLU A 65 -0.57 11.22 13.36
N PHE A 66 0.69 10.78 13.51
CA PHE A 66 1.83 11.35 12.79
C PHE A 66 2.10 10.67 11.44
N PHE A 67 1.44 9.53 11.16
CA PHE A 67 1.75 8.72 9.98
C PHE A 67 1.52 9.47 8.67
N GLU A 68 0.31 10.02 8.48
CA GLU A 68 -0.06 10.66 7.22
C GLU A 68 0.81 11.87 6.90
N GLN A 69 1.21 12.64 7.92
CA GLN A 69 2.14 13.76 7.74
C GLN A 69 3.54 13.28 7.32
N ASN A 70 4.06 12.23 7.97
CA ASN A 70 5.42 11.76 7.73
C ASN A 70 5.58 11.00 6.39
N PHE A 71 4.50 10.43 5.88
CA PHE A 71 4.49 9.64 4.64
C PHE A 71 3.67 10.28 3.51
N GLN A 72 3.32 11.57 3.64
CA GLN A 72 2.45 12.25 2.68
C GLN A 72 2.95 12.15 1.24
N SER A 73 4.26 12.34 1.01
CA SER A 73 4.81 12.31 -0.34
C SER A 73 4.76 10.92 -0.97
N GLN A 74 5.01 9.86 -0.19
CA GLN A 74 4.92 8.48 -0.65
C GLN A 74 3.47 8.09 -0.94
N ILE A 75 2.53 8.44 -0.05
CA ILE A 75 1.10 8.18 -0.26
C ILE A 75 0.62 8.86 -1.54
N LEU A 76 0.95 10.14 -1.75
CA LEU A 76 0.57 10.88 -2.95
C LEU A 76 1.22 10.31 -4.21
N GLY A 77 2.53 10.01 -4.16
CA GLY A 77 3.25 9.42 -5.28
C GLY A 77 2.64 8.08 -5.71
N LEU A 78 2.34 7.22 -4.74
CA LEU A 78 1.73 5.92 -4.99
C LEU A 78 0.26 6.04 -5.44
N SER A 79 -0.50 7.01 -4.94
CA SER A 79 -1.87 7.25 -5.42
C SER A 79 -1.92 7.75 -6.88
N ALA A 80 -0.90 8.50 -7.31
CA ALA A 80 -0.84 9.06 -8.65
C ALA A 80 -0.52 8.02 -9.72
N SER A 81 0.22 6.95 -9.39
CA SER A 81 0.52 5.87 -10.34
C SER A 81 -0.75 5.10 -10.75
N THR A 82 -1.69 4.92 -9.83
CA THR A 82 -3.01 4.31 -10.09
C THR A 82 -3.79 5.10 -11.15
N LEU A 83 -3.72 6.44 -11.14
CA LEU A 83 -4.40 7.29 -12.12
C LEU A 83 -3.81 7.17 -13.54
N THR A 84 -2.51 6.87 -13.64
CA THR A 84 -1.86 6.72 -14.95
C THR A 84 -2.08 5.34 -15.58
N ASP A 85 -2.36 4.33 -14.76
CA ASP A 85 -2.56 2.95 -15.21
C ASP A 85 -3.95 2.77 -15.87
N ASP A 86 -4.98 3.46 -15.38
CA ASP A 86 -6.35 3.42 -15.92
C ASP A 86 -6.53 4.21 -17.25
N GLY A 87 -5.49 4.90 -17.71
CA GLY A 87 -5.52 5.74 -18.92
C GLY A 87 -4.98 5.10 -20.20
N SER A 88 -4.48 3.86 -20.14
CA SER A 88 -3.80 3.20 -21.26
C SER A 88 -4.67 2.15 -21.97
N SER A 89 -5.94 2.46 -22.24
CA SER A 89 -6.67 1.76 -23.30
C SER A 89 -6.37 2.45 -24.64
N GLU A 90 -5.21 2.13 -25.22
CA GLU A 90 -4.91 2.43 -26.62
C GLU A 90 -5.88 1.65 -27.53
N SER A 91 -6.97 2.27 -27.95
CA SER A 91 -7.60 1.90 -29.22
C SER A 91 -6.83 2.59 -30.34
N GLY A 92 -5.77 1.93 -30.79
CA GLY A 92 -5.02 2.31 -31.99
C GLY A 92 -5.95 2.32 -33.21
N ASP A 93 -6.01 3.50 -33.82
CA ASP A 93 -6.47 3.77 -35.18
C ASP A 93 -6.00 2.68 -36.16
N THR A 94 -6.92 2.07 -36.91
CA THR A 94 -6.55 1.23 -38.06
C THR A 94 -7.08 1.85 -39.34
N ASP A 95 -6.10 2.21 -40.16
CA ASP A 95 -6.10 2.35 -41.61
C ASP A 95 -6.72 3.60 -42.26
N VAL A 96 -5.80 4.55 -42.45
CA VAL A 96 -5.67 5.40 -43.65
C VAL A 96 -5.88 4.62 -44.96
N GLY A 97 -6.98 4.87 -45.68
CA GLY A 97 -7.11 4.29 -47.02
C GLY A 97 -8.37 4.63 -47.84
N SER A 98 -8.18 5.55 -48.79
CA SER A 98 -8.85 5.61 -50.10
C SER A 98 -10.21 6.35 -50.22
N TRP A 99 -10.12 7.66 -50.46
CA TRP A 99 -11.03 8.32 -51.42
C TRP A 99 -10.19 9.23 -52.33
N LEU A 100 -9.59 8.62 -53.35
CA LEU A 100 -9.27 9.26 -54.63
C LEU A 100 -10.25 8.72 -55.68
#